data_AF-A0A6J5FMS0-F1
#
_entry.id   AF-A0A6J5FMS0-F1
#
_cell.length_a   1.000
_cell.length_b   1.000
_cell.length_c   1.000
_cell.angle_alpha   90.00
_cell.angle_beta   90.00
_cell.angle_gamma   90.00
#
_symmetry.space_group_name_H-M   'P 1'
#
loop_
_entity.id
_entity.type
_entity.pdbx_description
1 polymer ?
#
loop_
_entity_poly.entity_id
_entity_poly.type
_entity_poly.pdbx_seq_one_letter_code
_entity_poly.pdbx_strand_id
1 'polypeptide(L)'
;MTLRSAAPISFDALPNPRGGAVRPAELALAEASLAFEQNQESASALLRASHALRGAGWLSAQRFADALVRLSPLTAGDPSDANSARPVFGAALRDFRAALERHNLRELSCSPKLFDHYRALCAHLSEHTPGSTVAFEDLALSARPVPPASLHAQSADQLSHLRARYERALLPVLRSQADTGSAAALAVTNAALDELDAVFTELAGPDPYDFWRLAKACAKALRVGGHATGETGARRFYARCNLALADHARGVERAPHSLVRATLALLWRDYALFGAAAEDADQVEVLHDYGLTVAWHVAGTQSSEMLWEAGAIEAQSISAARVSLTRDLGVLTVNANAYEDFLQTADASIAALTEHARAADQPEKADPGEALQAGDAAYRLGSAACALGLGHVALLADALGLAWRRRAHAGVSTPAVRAHVIVGAPPAGTLEQAAEALRATLHKVAAGVAPPGGGLTQTTLATLTRAIEQGGG
;
A
#
# COMPACT_ATOMS: atom_id res chain seq x y z
N MET A 1 20.28 -13.60 -40.15
CA MET A 1 19.57 -13.71 -38.87
C MET A 1 19.87 -12.47 -38.05
N THR A 2 18.94 -11.53 -38.00
CA THR A 2 19.07 -10.31 -37.19
C THR A 2 18.60 -10.63 -35.77
N LEU A 3 19.53 -10.61 -34.82
CA LEU A 3 19.24 -10.65 -33.39
C LEU A 3 18.41 -9.41 -33.07
N ARG A 4 17.11 -9.61 -32.79
CA ARG A 4 16.29 -8.58 -32.15
C ARG A 4 16.93 -8.31 -30.79
N SER A 5 17.49 -7.13 -30.64
CA SER A 5 17.78 -6.55 -29.32
C SER A 5 16.44 -6.49 -28.58
N ALA A 6 16.22 -7.42 -27.66
CA ALA A 6 15.10 -7.34 -26.74
C ALA A 6 15.36 -6.10 -25.88
N ALA A 7 14.56 -5.05 -26.09
CA ALA A 7 14.50 -3.98 -25.11
C ALA A 7 14.24 -4.64 -23.74
N PRO A 8 15.01 -4.32 -22.69
CA PRO A 8 14.75 -4.86 -21.37
C PRO A 8 13.29 -4.52 -21.02
N ILE A 9 12.51 -5.55 -20.70
CA ILE A 9 11.16 -5.35 -20.18
C ILE A 9 11.35 -4.67 -18.84
N SER A 10 11.13 -3.35 -18.79
CA SER A 10 11.14 -2.60 -17.54
C SER A 10 9.96 -3.08 -16.71
N PHE A 11 10.23 -3.90 -15.70
CA PHE A 11 9.23 -4.29 -14.73
C PHE A 11 9.12 -3.20 -13.67
N ASP A 12 7.89 -2.82 -13.32
CA ASP A 12 7.64 -1.98 -12.15
C ASP A 12 7.85 -2.75 -10.83
N ALA A 13 7.78 -4.08 -10.88
CA ALA A 13 7.98 -4.98 -9.76
C ALA A 13 8.47 -6.36 -10.24
N LEU A 14 9.27 -7.02 -9.40
CA LEU A 14 9.74 -8.38 -9.67
C LEU A 14 8.56 -9.39 -9.57
N PRO A 15 8.46 -10.38 -10.47
CA PRO A 15 7.52 -11.47 -10.35
C PRO A 15 7.68 -12.20 -9.01
N ASN A 16 6.55 -12.64 -8.42
CA ASN A 16 6.54 -13.44 -7.21
C ASN A 16 6.21 -14.90 -7.56
N PRO A 17 7.21 -15.76 -7.80
CA PRO A 17 6.98 -17.16 -8.18
C PRO A 17 6.33 -18.01 -7.06
N ARG A 18 6.31 -17.51 -5.82
CA ARG A 18 5.66 -18.16 -4.67
C ARG A 18 4.25 -17.61 -4.41
N GLY A 19 3.82 -16.59 -5.17
CA GLY A 19 2.52 -15.96 -5.06
C GLY A 19 1.40 -16.84 -5.58
N GLY A 20 0.21 -16.68 -5.00
CA GLY A 20 -0.99 -17.36 -5.45
C GLY A 20 -1.57 -16.72 -6.71
N ALA A 21 -2.21 -17.55 -7.54
CA ALA A 21 -2.90 -17.15 -8.75
C ALA A 21 -4.42 -17.16 -8.53
N VAL A 22 -5.13 -16.14 -9.04
CA VAL A 22 -6.60 -16.14 -9.09
C VAL A 22 -7.03 -16.64 -10.46
N ARG A 23 -6.96 -17.97 -10.66
CA ARG A 23 -7.13 -18.59 -11.99
C ARG A 23 -8.44 -18.21 -12.69
N PRO A 24 -9.59 -18.12 -12.01
CA PRO A 24 -10.82 -17.64 -12.65
C PRO A 24 -10.72 -16.19 -13.18
N ALA A 25 -9.95 -15.32 -12.52
CA ALA A 25 -9.73 -13.95 -12.97
C ALA A 25 -8.78 -13.90 -14.17
N GLU A 26 -7.68 -14.66 -14.15
CA GLU A 26 -6.74 -14.76 -15.27
C GLU A 26 -7.43 -15.23 -16.55
N LEU A 27 -8.24 -16.29 -16.46
CA LEU A 27 -9.01 -16.82 -17.59
C LEU A 27 -10.03 -15.79 -18.10
N ALA A 28 -10.78 -15.16 -17.20
CA ALA A 28 -11.76 -14.16 -17.57
C ALA A 28 -11.11 -12.91 -18.21
N LEU A 29 -9.91 -12.51 -17.79
CA LEU A 29 -9.16 -11.42 -18.44
C LEU A 29 -8.61 -11.81 -19.81
N ALA A 30 -8.16 -13.05 -19.97
CA ALA A 30 -7.77 -13.58 -21.29
C ALA A 30 -8.96 -13.60 -22.26
N GLU A 31 -10.14 -14.05 -21.81
CA GLU A 31 -11.39 -13.99 -22.57
C GLU A 31 -11.77 -12.56 -22.93
N ALA A 32 -11.72 -11.62 -21.97
CA ALA A 32 -11.99 -10.21 -22.21
C ALA A 32 -11.04 -9.59 -23.24
N SER A 33 -9.76 -9.99 -23.22
CA SER A 33 -8.76 -9.52 -24.16
C SER A 33 -9.03 -10.03 -25.57
N LEU A 34 -9.37 -11.32 -25.70
CA LEU A 34 -9.73 -11.92 -26.98
C LEU A 34 -11.00 -11.28 -27.56
N ALA A 35 -12.03 -11.08 -26.74
CA ALA A 35 -13.26 -10.39 -27.16
C ALA A 35 -12.95 -8.96 -27.61
N PHE A 36 -12.11 -8.24 -26.87
CA PHE A 36 -11.68 -6.89 -27.24
C PHE A 36 -10.95 -6.86 -28.59
N GLU A 37 -10.01 -7.77 -28.82
CA GLU A 37 -9.28 -7.91 -30.10
C GLU A 37 -10.21 -8.22 -31.26
N GLN A 38 -11.28 -9.00 -31.02
CA GLN A 38 -12.29 -9.36 -32.00
C GLN A 38 -13.40 -8.29 -32.20
N ASN A 39 -13.29 -7.13 -31.55
CA ASN A 39 -14.32 -6.08 -31.51
C ASN A 39 -15.68 -6.57 -30.97
N GLN A 40 -15.65 -7.50 -30.01
CA GLN A 40 -16.82 -8.04 -29.31
C GLN A 40 -16.96 -7.47 -27.89
N GLU A 41 -18.10 -7.73 -27.25
CA GLU A 41 -18.37 -7.29 -25.89
C GLU A 41 -17.49 -8.02 -24.86
N SER A 42 -16.74 -7.26 -24.04
CA SER A 42 -15.85 -7.79 -22.99
C SER A 42 -16.41 -7.65 -21.58
N ALA A 43 -17.55 -6.97 -21.39
CA ALA A 43 -18.10 -6.59 -20.08
C ALA A 43 -18.36 -7.79 -19.16
N SER A 44 -18.99 -8.84 -19.68
CA SER A 44 -19.34 -10.03 -18.89
C SER A 44 -18.12 -10.77 -18.36
N ALA A 45 -17.04 -10.86 -19.15
CA ALA A 45 -15.79 -11.47 -18.75
C ALA A 45 -15.07 -10.61 -17.69
N LEU A 46 -15.04 -9.29 -17.88
CA LEU A 46 -14.48 -8.38 -16.89
C LEU A 46 -15.24 -8.39 -15.55
N LEU A 47 -16.56 -8.54 -15.58
CA LEU A 47 -17.38 -8.69 -14.37
C LEU A 47 -17.01 -9.97 -13.60
N ARG A 48 -16.83 -11.10 -14.30
CA ARG A 48 -16.35 -12.35 -13.68
C ARG A 48 -14.97 -12.17 -13.04
N ALA A 49 -14.05 -11.48 -13.73
CA ALA A 49 -12.73 -11.17 -13.18
C ALA A 49 -12.84 -10.32 -11.91
N SER A 50 -13.64 -9.25 -11.92
CA SER A 50 -13.87 -8.40 -10.73
C SER A 50 -14.40 -9.21 -9.53
N HIS A 51 -15.38 -10.08 -9.75
CA HIS A 51 -15.93 -10.93 -8.69
C HIS A 51 -14.89 -11.91 -8.12
N ALA A 52 -14.09 -12.55 -8.96
CA ALA A 52 -13.03 -13.46 -8.52
C ALA A 52 -11.96 -12.72 -7.70
N LEU A 53 -11.53 -11.53 -8.15
CA LEU A 53 -10.57 -10.68 -7.42
C LEU A 53 -11.13 -10.20 -6.07
N ARG A 54 -12.42 -9.84 -6.03
CA ARG A 54 -13.10 -9.49 -4.76
C ARG A 54 -13.11 -10.68 -3.80
N GLY A 55 -13.40 -11.88 -4.30
CA GLY A 55 -13.40 -13.11 -3.51
C GLY A 55 -12.02 -13.39 -2.91
N ALA A 56 -10.94 -13.16 -3.66
CA ALA A 56 -9.57 -13.31 -3.21
C ALA A 56 -9.10 -12.19 -2.26
N GLY A 57 -9.82 -11.07 -2.18
CA GLY A 57 -9.43 -9.88 -1.40
C GLY A 57 -8.40 -9.00 -2.11
N TRP A 58 -8.29 -9.11 -3.42
CA TRP A 58 -7.37 -8.34 -4.25
C TRP A 58 -8.02 -7.00 -4.62
N LEU A 59 -8.28 -6.16 -3.62
CA LEU A 59 -9.20 -5.02 -3.73
C LEU A 59 -8.75 -3.95 -4.73
N SER A 60 -7.44 -3.65 -4.81
CA SER A 60 -6.93 -2.70 -5.79
C SER A 60 -7.12 -3.20 -7.22
N ALA A 61 -6.81 -4.48 -7.48
CA ALA A 61 -7.06 -5.13 -8.76
C ALA A 61 -8.56 -5.20 -9.09
N GLN A 62 -9.41 -5.43 -8.08
CA GLN A 62 -10.86 -5.43 -8.22
C GLN A 62 -11.40 -4.05 -8.63
N ARG A 63 -10.90 -2.96 -8.03
CA ARG A 63 -11.26 -1.58 -8.44
C ARG A 63 -10.82 -1.27 -9.87
N PHE A 64 -9.65 -1.75 -10.28
CA PHE A 64 -9.16 -1.62 -11.65
C PHE A 64 -10.08 -2.37 -12.62
N ALA A 65 -10.42 -3.62 -12.33
CA ALA A 65 -11.37 -4.40 -13.11
C ALA A 65 -12.74 -3.72 -13.21
N ASP A 66 -13.26 -3.13 -12.13
CA ASP A 66 -14.52 -2.37 -12.17
C ASP A 66 -14.45 -1.12 -13.07
N ALA A 67 -13.29 -0.47 -13.18
CA ALA A 67 -13.12 0.65 -14.11
C ALA A 67 -13.14 0.15 -15.56
N LEU A 68 -12.48 -0.98 -15.85
CA LEU A 68 -12.56 -1.64 -17.15
C LEU A 68 -14.00 -2.04 -17.49
N VAL A 69 -14.74 -2.68 -16.57
CA VAL A 69 -16.16 -3.02 -16.78
C VAL A 69 -16.98 -1.78 -17.15
N ARG A 70 -16.79 -0.67 -16.45
CA ARG A 70 -17.54 0.56 -16.69
C ARG A 70 -17.19 1.21 -18.03
N LEU A 71 -15.92 1.13 -18.45
CA LEU A 71 -15.47 1.71 -19.70
C LEU A 71 -15.74 0.81 -20.92
N SER A 72 -15.93 -0.51 -20.73
CA SER A 72 -16.06 -1.45 -21.85
C SER A 72 -17.15 -1.08 -22.88
N PRO A 73 -18.35 -0.59 -22.52
CA PRO A 73 -19.36 -0.20 -23.51
C PRO A 73 -18.90 0.96 -24.41
N LEU A 74 -18.03 1.84 -23.90
CA LEU A 74 -17.51 3.00 -24.63
C LEU A 74 -16.40 2.62 -25.64
N THR A 75 -15.98 1.36 -25.66
CA THR A 75 -14.95 0.86 -26.61
C THR A 75 -15.50 0.35 -27.94
N ALA A 76 -16.84 0.29 -28.07
CA ALA A 76 -17.55 -0.16 -29.27
C ALA A 76 -17.79 0.96 -30.30
N GLY A 77 -17.42 2.21 -29.97
CA GLY A 77 -17.54 3.36 -30.88
C GLY A 77 -16.56 3.31 -32.06
N ASP A 78 -16.70 4.26 -32.98
CA ASP A 78 -15.84 4.36 -34.16
C ASP A 78 -14.35 4.52 -33.73
N PRO A 79 -13.44 3.63 -34.16
CA PRO A 79 -12.03 3.70 -33.80
C PRO A 79 -11.31 4.93 -34.39
N SER A 80 -11.92 5.64 -35.34
CA SER A 80 -11.40 6.89 -35.89
C SER A 80 -11.79 8.14 -35.08
N ASP A 81 -12.65 8.00 -34.07
CA ASP A 81 -12.99 9.08 -33.15
C ASP A 81 -11.76 9.48 -32.33
N ALA A 82 -11.42 10.77 -32.35
CA ALA A 82 -10.32 11.33 -31.56
C ALA A 82 -10.54 11.14 -30.04
N ASN A 83 -11.78 10.95 -29.60
CA ASN A 83 -12.15 10.69 -28.21
C ASN A 83 -12.35 9.19 -27.93
N SER A 84 -11.95 8.30 -28.84
CA SER A 84 -12.10 6.86 -28.65
C SER A 84 -11.36 6.38 -27.40
N ALA A 85 -12.10 5.77 -26.46
CA ALA A 85 -11.53 5.15 -25.27
C ALA A 85 -10.80 3.83 -25.58
N ARG A 86 -10.90 3.32 -26.81
CA ARG A 86 -10.41 2.00 -27.23
C ARG A 86 -8.88 1.83 -27.05
N PRO A 87 -8.00 2.79 -27.42
CA PRO A 87 -6.56 2.63 -27.23
C PRO A 87 -6.17 2.58 -25.75
N VAL A 88 -6.74 3.46 -24.93
CA VAL A 88 -6.49 3.52 -23.47
C VAL A 88 -6.96 2.22 -22.81
N PHE A 89 -8.18 1.77 -23.13
CA PHE A 89 -8.72 0.52 -22.63
C PHE A 89 -7.85 -0.69 -23.00
N GLY A 90 -7.44 -0.79 -24.26
CA GLY A 90 -6.63 -1.91 -24.73
C GLY A 90 -5.24 -1.97 -24.09
N ALA A 91 -4.60 -0.81 -23.89
CA ALA A 91 -3.32 -0.73 -23.18
C ALA A 91 -3.46 -1.12 -21.70
N ALA A 92 -4.46 -0.57 -21.02
CA ALA A 92 -4.77 -0.85 -19.63
C ALA A 92 -5.09 -2.34 -19.40
N LEU A 93 -5.91 -2.96 -20.25
CA LEU A 93 -6.26 -4.38 -20.14
C LEU A 93 -5.04 -5.29 -20.29
N ARG A 94 -4.15 -5.01 -21.25
CA ARG A 94 -2.92 -5.80 -21.46
C ARG A 94 -1.96 -5.69 -20.28
N ASP A 95 -1.68 -4.47 -19.84
CA ASP A 95 -0.73 -4.24 -18.74
C ASP A 95 -1.27 -4.75 -17.40
N PHE A 96 -2.58 -4.63 -17.16
CA PHE A 96 -3.23 -5.20 -15.98
C PHE A 96 -3.17 -6.73 -15.98
N ARG A 97 -3.43 -7.38 -17.12
CA ARG A 97 -3.30 -8.84 -17.24
C ARG A 97 -1.88 -9.30 -16.95
N ALA A 98 -0.88 -8.63 -17.53
CA ALA A 98 0.52 -8.94 -17.30
C ALA A 98 0.93 -8.75 -15.82
N ALA A 99 0.39 -7.74 -15.13
CA ALA A 99 0.62 -7.54 -13.69
C ALA A 99 -0.04 -8.63 -12.84
N LEU A 100 -1.24 -9.09 -13.22
CA LEU A 100 -1.92 -10.17 -12.53
C LEU A 100 -1.12 -11.48 -12.61
N GLU A 101 -0.53 -11.77 -13.78
CA GLU A 101 0.29 -12.95 -14.04
C GLU A 101 1.63 -12.95 -13.27
N ARG A 102 2.06 -11.81 -12.72
CA ARG A 102 3.26 -11.70 -11.86
C ARG A 102 3.00 -12.13 -10.40
N HIS A 103 1.74 -12.37 -10.03
CA HIS A 103 1.32 -12.86 -8.70
C HIS A 103 1.82 -12.02 -7.53
N ASN A 104 2.02 -10.71 -7.76
CA ASN A 104 2.51 -9.76 -6.77
C ASN A 104 1.40 -8.80 -6.32
N LEU A 105 0.82 -9.07 -5.15
CA LEU A 105 -0.26 -8.25 -4.58
C LEU A 105 0.13 -6.78 -4.35
N ARG A 106 1.40 -6.52 -4.05
CA ARG A 106 1.89 -5.15 -3.81
C ARG A 106 2.00 -4.37 -5.10
N GLU A 107 2.43 -5.02 -6.18
CA GLU A 107 2.41 -4.42 -7.52
C GLU A 107 1.01 -3.96 -7.92
N LEU A 108 0.00 -4.82 -7.72
CA LEU A 108 -1.40 -4.52 -8.02
C LEU A 108 -1.96 -3.34 -7.22
N SER A 109 -1.31 -2.99 -6.11
CA SER A 109 -1.70 -1.88 -5.24
C SER A 109 -0.88 -0.61 -5.52
N CYS A 110 0.41 -0.74 -5.79
CA CYS A 110 1.38 0.35 -5.73
C CYS A 110 2.06 0.68 -7.08
N SER A 111 1.82 -0.06 -8.16
CA SER A 111 2.43 0.25 -9.46
C SER A 111 1.98 1.63 -9.98
N PRO A 112 2.93 2.55 -10.26
CA PRO A 112 2.63 3.83 -10.90
C PRO A 112 2.01 3.65 -12.28
N LYS A 113 2.50 2.68 -13.06
CA LYS A 113 1.97 2.38 -14.40
C LYS A 113 0.51 1.94 -14.36
N LEU A 114 0.16 1.03 -13.44
CA LEU A 114 -1.23 0.63 -13.25
C LEU A 114 -2.07 1.81 -12.76
N PHE A 115 -1.55 2.64 -11.85
CA PHE A 115 -2.29 3.83 -11.43
C PHE A 115 -2.53 4.83 -12.58
N ASP A 116 -1.54 5.05 -13.45
CA ASP A 116 -1.70 5.92 -14.62
C ASP A 116 -2.77 5.41 -15.58
N HIS A 117 -2.80 4.10 -15.83
CA HIS A 117 -3.89 3.47 -16.57
C HIS A 117 -5.23 3.67 -15.86
N TYR A 118 -5.32 3.40 -14.56
CA TYR A 118 -6.55 3.57 -13.79
C TYR A 118 -7.07 5.02 -13.85
N ARG A 119 -6.17 5.99 -13.70
CA ARG A 119 -6.47 7.41 -13.81
C ARG A 119 -6.97 7.78 -15.21
N ALA A 120 -6.33 7.27 -16.26
CA ALA A 120 -6.76 7.51 -17.64
C ALA A 120 -8.14 6.89 -17.94
N LEU A 121 -8.39 5.67 -17.47
CA LEU A 121 -9.73 5.04 -17.56
C LEU A 121 -10.79 5.90 -16.87
N CYS A 122 -10.51 6.35 -15.64
CA CYS A 122 -11.43 7.19 -14.88
C CYS A 122 -11.63 8.59 -15.47
N ALA A 123 -10.63 9.16 -16.15
CA ALA A 123 -10.77 10.42 -16.85
C ALA A 123 -11.87 10.34 -17.93
N HIS A 124 -11.85 9.30 -18.77
CA HIS A 124 -12.92 9.04 -19.75
C HIS A 124 -14.29 8.81 -19.12
N LEU A 125 -14.35 8.13 -17.97
CA LEU A 125 -15.61 7.95 -17.24
C LEU A 125 -16.14 9.27 -16.66
N SER A 126 -15.25 10.18 -16.26
CA SER A 126 -15.59 11.46 -15.63
C SER A 126 -16.02 12.57 -16.60
N GLU A 127 -15.79 12.41 -17.91
CA GLU A 127 -16.33 13.32 -18.94
C GLU A 127 -17.86 13.47 -18.85
N HIS A 128 -18.52 12.48 -18.25
CA HIS A 128 -19.97 12.43 -18.04
C HIS A 128 -20.40 12.71 -16.58
N THR A 129 -19.46 13.00 -15.66
CA THR A 129 -19.72 13.36 -14.25
C THR A 129 -18.57 14.22 -13.69
N PRO A 130 -18.63 15.55 -13.79
CA PRO A 130 -17.58 16.44 -13.30
C PRO A 130 -17.43 16.37 -11.78
N GLY A 131 -16.19 16.35 -11.28
CA GLY A 131 -15.86 16.48 -9.85
C GLY A 131 -15.20 15.28 -9.18
N SER A 132 -15.06 14.13 -9.85
CA SER A 132 -14.41 12.94 -9.27
C SER A 132 -12.95 12.82 -9.73
N THR A 133 -12.01 13.50 -9.04
CA THR A 133 -10.57 13.25 -9.25
C THR A 133 -10.14 11.98 -8.52
N VAL A 134 -9.56 11.03 -9.24
CA VAL A 134 -9.01 9.79 -8.66
C VAL A 134 -7.61 10.04 -8.12
N ALA A 135 -7.35 9.57 -6.90
CA ALA A 135 -6.06 9.72 -6.23
C ALA A 135 -5.33 8.37 -6.09
N PHE A 136 -4.00 8.41 -5.95
CA PHE A 136 -3.18 7.19 -5.89
C PHE A 136 -3.45 6.38 -4.63
N GLU A 137 -3.61 7.08 -3.50
CA GLU A 137 -3.96 6.52 -2.20
C GLU A 137 -5.32 5.81 -2.18
N ASP A 138 -6.21 6.10 -3.11
CA ASP A 138 -7.47 5.37 -3.24
C ASP A 138 -7.21 3.93 -3.70
N LEU A 139 -6.24 3.74 -4.60
CA LEU A 139 -5.87 2.42 -5.11
C LEU A 139 -4.92 1.72 -4.12
N ALA A 140 -3.82 2.37 -3.74
CA ALA A 140 -2.78 1.80 -2.88
C ALA A 140 -3.29 1.40 -1.50
N LEU A 141 -4.09 2.25 -0.86
CA LEU A 141 -4.57 2.04 0.50
C LEU A 141 -6.02 1.53 0.54
N SER A 142 -6.44 0.77 -0.48
CA SER A 142 -7.80 0.21 -0.58
C SER A 142 -8.15 -0.65 0.65
N ALA A 143 -9.20 -0.25 1.38
CA ALA A 143 -9.67 -0.86 2.63
C ALA A 143 -8.65 -0.92 3.79
N ARG A 144 -7.51 -0.24 3.67
CA ARG A 144 -6.53 -0.13 4.75
C ARG A 144 -6.95 1.00 5.71
N PRO A 145 -7.05 0.73 7.03
CA PRO A 145 -7.26 1.78 8.02
C PRO A 145 -6.07 2.73 8.04
N VAL A 146 -6.32 4.01 8.30
CA VAL A 146 -5.25 5.00 8.49
C VAL A 146 -5.47 5.69 9.83
N PRO A 147 -4.52 5.60 10.77
CA PRO A 147 -4.66 6.23 12.06
C PRO A 147 -4.70 7.76 11.91
N PRO A 148 -5.44 8.47 12.77
CA PRO A 148 -5.43 9.92 12.78
C PRO A 148 -4.03 10.42 13.13
N ALA A 149 -3.55 11.41 12.38
CA ALA A 149 -2.24 12.01 12.61
C ALA A 149 -2.37 13.37 13.31
N SER A 150 -1.60 13.56 14.38
CA SER A 150 -1.53 14.81 15.13
C SER A 150 -0.61 15.82 14.43
N LEU A 151 -0.80 17.10 14.73
CA LEU A 151 0.15 18.17 14.45
C LEU A 151 0.69 18.64 15.79
N HIS A 152 1.97 18.35 16.07
CA HIS A 152 2.58 18.66 17.36
C HIS A 152 2.55 20.16 17.66
N ALA A 153 1.96 20.54 18.81
CA ALA A 153 1.80 21.94 19.20
C ALA A 153 3.16 22.68 19.30
N GLN A 154 3.25 23.82 18.63
CA GLN A 154 4.42 24.70 18.65
C GLN A 154 4.02 26.16 18.90
N SER A 155 4.99 26.99 19.30
CA SER A 155 4.73 28.43 19.45
C SER A 155 4.44 29.07 18.09
N ALA A 156 3.56 30.09 18.08
CA ALA A 156 3.19 30.79 16.85
C ALA A 156 4.41 31.44 16.16
N ASP A 157 5.36 31.96 16.94
CA ASP A 157 6.59 32.57 16.43
C ASP A 157 7.48 31.53 15.74
N GLN A 158 7.63 30.35 16.34
CA GLN A 158 8.40 29.25 15.74
C GLN A 158 7.75 28.76 14.45
N LEU A 159 6.43 28.56 14.43
CA LEU A 159 5.71 28.15 13.22
C LEU A 159 5.79 29.20 12.11
N SER A 160 5.70 30.49 12.45
CA SER A 160 5.88 31.59 11.49
C SER A 160 7.28 31.55 10.86
N HIS A 161 8.31 31.37 11.69
CA HIS A 161 9.69 31.26 11.23
C HIS A 161 9.92 30.04 10.31
N LEU A 162 9.47 28.86 10.74
CA LEU A 162 9.60 27.62 9.97
C LEU A 162 8.85 27.69 8.64
N ARG A 163 7.65 28.28 8.64
CA ARG A 163 6.87 28.47 7.42
C ARG A 163 7.57 29.40 6.42
N ALA A 164 8.14 30.51 6.88
CA ALA A 164 8.89 31.41 6.00
C ALA A 164 10.11 30.71 5.36
N ARG A 165 10.81 29.87 6.12
CA ARG A 165 11.91 29.03 5.60
C ARG A 165 11.42 28.03 4.57
N TYR A 166 10.32 27.33 4.88
CA TYR A 166 9.69 26.36 3.98
C TYR A 166 9.26 27.00 2.65
N GLU A 167 8.53 28.12 2.70
CA GLU A 167 8.02 28.81 1.50
C GLU A 167 9.16 29.31 0.61
N ARG A 168 10.26 29.79 1.21
CA ARG A 168 11.47 30.21 0.48
C ARG A 168 12.13 29.03 -0.26
N ALA A 169 12.20 27.86 0.37
CA ALA A 169 12.79 26.65 -0.20
C ALA A 169 11.85 25.94 -1.20
N LEU A 170 10.54 26.10 -1.06
CA LEU A 170 9.55 25.43 -1.91
C LEU A 170 9.64 25.85 -3.38
N LEU A 171 9.85 27.13 -3.65
CA LEU A 171 9.78 27.67 -5.01
C LEU A 171 10.85 27.07 -5.97
N PRO A 172 12.13 26.95 -5.60
CA PRO A 172 13.12 26.22 -6.39
C PRO A 172 12.71 24.78 -6.71
N VAL A 173 12.18 24.05 -5.71
CA VAL A 173 11.77 22.64 -5.87
C VAL A 173 10.61 22.52 -6.86
N LEU A 174 9.59 23.39 -6.76
CA LEU A 174 8.45 23.36 -7.67
C LEU A 174 8.79 23.76 -9.11
N ARG A 175 9.81 24.61 -9.30
CA ARG A 175 10.29 25.06 -10.61
C ARG A 175 11.29 24.12 -11.26
N SER A 176 11.84 23.17 -10.50
CA SER A 176 12.80 22.20 -11.03
C SER A 176 12.20 21.41 -12.19
N GLN A 177 12.97 21.26 -13.26
CA GLN A 177 12.64 20.40 -14.39
C GLN A 177 13.59 19.22 -14.38
N ALA A 178 13.06 18.01 -14.61
CA ALA A 178 13.81 16.77 -14.48
C ALA A 178 15.01 16.66 -15.44
N ASP A 179 14.91 17.23 -16.65
CA ASP A 179 15.84 16.90 -17.75
C ASP A 179 16.56 18.09 -18.41
N THR A 180 16.36 19.32 -17.91
CA THR A 180 16.83 20.55 -18.61
C THR A 180 17.60 21.53 -17.72
N GLY A 181 17.87 21.17 -16.47
CA GLY A 181 18.52 22.04 -15.49
C GLY A 181 20.03 22.17 -15.70
N SER A 182 20.57 23.39 -15.59
CA SER A 182 22.02 23.60 -15.45
C SER A 182 22.54 23.05 -14.11
N ALA A 183 23.84 22.76 -14.02
CA ALA A 183 24.46 22.30 -12.77
C ALA A 183 24.22 23.26 -11.58
N ALA A 184 24.19 24.58 -11.84
CA ALA A 184 23.87 25.58 -10.83
C ALA A 184 22.40 25.49 -10.37
N ALA A 185 21.46 25.25 -11.29
CA ALA A 185 20.05 25.07 -10.95
C ALA A 185 19.81 23.79 -10.11
N LEU A 186 20.53 22.72 -10.41
CA LEU A 186 20.52 21.49 -9.61
C LEU A 186 21.06 21.72 -8.20
N ALA A 187 22.19 22.44 -8.06
CA ALA A 187 22.75 22.77 -6.74
C ALA A 187 21.78 23.60 -5.88
N VAL A 188 21.11 24.60 -6.48
CA VAL A 188 20.08 25.41 -5.80
C VAL A 188 18.89 24.54 -5.39
N THR A 189 18.47 23.61 -6.23
CA THR A 189 17.35 22.70 -5.93
C THR A 189 17.71 21.75 -4.79
N ASN A 190 18.92 21.19 -4.78
CA ASN A 190 19.38 20.31 -3.70
C ASN A 190 19.48 21.06 -2.37
N ALA A 191 20.05 22.26 -2.36
CA ALA A 191 20.11 23.09 -1.15
C ALA A 191 18.70 23.45 -0.63
N ALA A 192 17.75 23.67 -1.55
CA ALA A 192 16.36 23.89 -1.17
C ALA A 192 15.71 22.63 -0.56
N LEU A 193 15.96 21.45 -1.13
CA LEU A 193 15.50 20.19 -0.53
C LEU A 193 16.11 19.96 0.86
N ASP A 194 17.40 20.28 1.05
CA ASP A 194 18.07 20.17 2.36
C ASP A 194 17.40 21.08 3.40
N GLU A 195 17.02 22.28 3.00
CA GLU A 195 16.27 23.21 3.85
C GLU A 195 14.87 22.68 4.19
N LEU A 196 14.16 22.05 3.25
CA LEU A 196 12.86 21.42 3.51
C LEU A 196 12.98 20.26 4.51
N ASP A 197 14.00 19.42 4.38
CA ASP A 197 14.26 18.31 5.31
C ASP A 197 14.63 18.79 6.73
N ALA A 198 15.38 19.89 6.82
CA ALA A 198 15.68 20.55 8.08
C ALA A 198 14.40 21.05 8.75
N VAL A 199 13.52 21.73 7.99
CA VAL A 199 12.23 22.20 8.50
C VAL A 199 11.35 21.03 8.96
N PHE A 200 11.25 19.93 8.21
CA PHE A 200 10.50 18.75 8.66
C PHE A 200 11.07 18.15 9.95
N THR A 201 12.40 18.18 10.11
CA THR A 201 13.05 17.71 11.34
C THR A 201 12.72 18.59 12.53
N GLU A 202 12.66 19.91 12.35
CA GLU A 202 12.27 20.85 13.41
C GLU A 202 10.76 20.83 13.72
N LEU A 203 9.94 20.42 12.75
CA LEU A 203 8.49 20.26 12.93
C LEU A 203 8.11 18.96 13.64
N ALA A 204 8.88 17.90 13.43
CA ALA A 204 8.61 16.57 13.95
C ALA A 204 8.59 16.52 15.48
N GLY A 205 7.44 16.14 16.04
CA GLY A 205 7.24 15.88 17.45
C GLY A 205 7.60 14.43 17.85
N PRO A 206 7.49 14.10 19.15
CA PRO A 206 7.81 12.77 19.67
C PRO A 206 6.71 11.73 19.48
N ASP A 207 5.48 12.13 19.14
CA ASP A 207 4.35 11.22 18.91
C ASP A 207 4.61 10.31 17.69
N PRO A 208 4.50 8.98 17.80
CA PRO A 208 4.52 8.05 16.64
C PRO A 208 3.57 8.43 15.50
N TYR A 209 2.45 9.06 15.83
CA TYR A 209 1.42 9.46 14.87
C TYR A 209 1.48 10.95 14.50
N ASP A 210 2.60 11.64 14.76
CA ASP A 210 2.79 13.01 14.29
C ASP A 210 2.95 13.05 12.76
N PHE A 211 2.15 13.90 12.10
CA PHE A 211 2.17 14.04 10.65
C PHE A 211 3.55 14.48 10.13
N TRP A 212 4.28 15.31 10.86
CA TRP A 212 5.58 15.80 10.41
C TRP A 212 6.65 14.71 10.41
N ARG A 213 6.55 13.70 11.29
CA ARG A 213 7.38 12.48 11.19
C ARG A 213 7.11 11.69 9.92
N LEU A 214 5.82 11.52 9.56
CA LEU A 214 5.44 10.86 8.31
C LEU A 214 5.92 11.66 7.09
N ALA A 215 5.75 12.98 7.10
CA ALA A 215 6.21 13.87 6.03
C ALA A 215 7.73 13.82 5.86
N LYS A 216 8.48 13.81 6.98
CA LYS A 216 9.94 13.64 6.97
C LYS A 216 10.36 12.31 6.34
N ALA A 217 9.74 11.21 6.74
CA ALA A 217 10.04 9.88 6.18
C ALA A 217 9.75 9.84 4.67
N CYS A 218 8.61 10.41 4.25
CA CYS A 218 8.24 10.52 2.83
C CYS A 218 9.22 11.38 2.03
N ALA A 219 9.64 12.54 2.54
CA ALA A 219 10.60 13.41 1.88
C ALA A 219 11.96 12.70 1.70
N LYS A 220 12.46 12.04 2.75
CA LYS A 220 13.68 11.22 2.71
C LYS A 220 13.58 10.12 1.66
N ALA A 221 12.48 9.36 1.63
CA ALA A 221 12.27 8.30 0.65
C ALA A 221 12.24 8.83 -0.80
N LEU A 222 11.52 9.93 -1.04
CA LEU A 222 11.48 10.59 -2.36
C LEU A 222 12.87 11.06 -2.81
N ARG A 223 13.71 11.53 -1.89
CA ARG A 223 15.09 11.93 -2.19
C ARG A 223 15.97 10.76 -2.55
N VAL A 224 15.95 9.69 -1.75
CA VAL A 224 16.75 8.49 -1.98
C VAL A 224 16.35 7.81 -3.30
N GLY A 225 15.05 7.75 -3.60
CA GLY A 225 14.55 7.21 -4.86
C GLY A 225 14.73 8.12 -6.08
N GLY A 226 15.28 9.33 -5.93
CA GLY A 226 15.43 10.28 -7.04
C GLY A 226 14.10 10.86 -7.56
N HIS A 227 13.02 10.72 -6.80
CA HIS A 227 11.66 11.16 -7.13
C HIS A 227 11.29 12.52 -6.52
N ALA A 228 12.20 13.14 -5.75
CA ALA A 228 11.95 14.40 -5.04
C ALA A 228 11.64 15.59 -5.97
N THR A 229 12.05 15.53 -7.24
CA THR A 229 11.87 16.59 -8.23
C THR A 229 11.25 16.02 -9.51
N GLY A 230 10.59 16.88 -10.31
CA GLY A 230 9.99 16.48 -11.59
C GLY A 230 8.67 15.70 -11.49
N GLU A 231 8.53 14.77 -10.55
CA GLU A 231 7.31 13.98 -10.40
C GLU A 231 6.13 14.84 -9.93
N THR A 232 4.95 14.63 -10.53
CA THR A 232 3.72 15.32 -10.11
C THR A 232 3.32 14.97 -8.68
N GLY A 233 3.55 13.72 -8.25
CA GLY A 233 3.29 13.24 -6.88
C GLY A 233 4.10 14.02 -5.84
N ALA A 234 5.42 14.09 -6.02
CA ALA A 234 6.32 14.82 -5.12
C ALA A 234 6.00 16.33 -5.06
N ARG A 235 5.79 16.99 -6.21
CA ARG A 235 5.39 18.42 -6.23
C ARG A 235 4.09 18.67 -5.48
N ARG A 236 3.09 17.79 -5.67
CA ARG A 236 1.81 17.87 -4.94
C ARG A 236 2.02 17.66 -3.44
N PHE A 237 2.87 16.72 -3.04
CA PHE A 237 3.21 16.47 -1.64
C PHE A 237 3.80 17.73 -0.97
N TYR A 238 4.85 18.33 -1.54
CA TYR A 238 5.46 19.53 -0.97
C TYR A 238 4.49 20.73 -0.93
N ALA A 239 3.65 20.90 -1.96
CA ALA A 239 2.63 21.94 -1.98
C ALA A 239 1.57 21.73 -0.89
N ARG A 240 1.10 20.49 -0.68
CA ARG A 240 0.12 20.17 0.37
C ARG A 240 0.71 20.29 1.78
N CYS A 241 2.00 20.00 1.97
CA CYS A 241 2.69 20.26 3.23
C CYS A 241 2.73 21.76 3.57
N ASN A 242 2.86 22.65 2.58
CA ASN A 242 2.74 24.09 2.81
C ASN A 242 1.34 24.49 3.32
N LEU A 243 0.30 23.87 2.77
CA LEU A 243 -1.08 24.09 3.23
C LEU A 243 -1.27 23.56 4.66
N ALA A 244 -0.73 22.39 4.96
CA ALA A 244 -0.76 21.84 6.31
C ALA A 244 0.00 22.71 7.32
N LEU A 245 1.11 23.33 6.93
CA LEU A 245 1.82 24.32 7.75
C LEU A 245 0.96 25.55 8.04
N ALA A 246 0.21 26.03 7.03
CA ALA A 246 -0.72 27.13 7.22
C ALA A 246 -1.91 26.75 8.14
N ASP A 247 -2.41 25.53 8.05
CA ASP A 247 -3.43 24.98 8.96
C ASP A 247 -2.89 24.86 10.39
N HIS A 248 -1.67 24.33 10.53
CA HIS A 248 -1.00 24.17 11.81
C HIS A 248 -0.77 25.53 12.50
N ALA A 249 -0.33 26.55 11.75
CA ALA A 249 -0.19 27.92 12.25
C ALA A 249 -1.52 28.57 12.67
N ARG A 250 -2.66 28.05 12.18
CA ARG A 250 -4.01 28.47 12.59
C ARG A 250 -4.53 27.68 13.81
N GLY A 251 -3.71 26.82 14.40
CA GLY A 251 -4.07 26.02 15.57
C GLY A 251 -4.85 24.74 15.23
N VAL A 252 -4.78 24.26 13.98
CA VAL A 252 -5.33 22.94 13.64
C VAL A 252 -4.45 21.86 14.26
N GLU A 253 -5.06 20.98 15.06
CA GLU A 253 -4.35 19.93 15.82
C GLU A 253 -4.23 18.60 15.05
N ARG A 254 -5.02 18.40 13.99
CA ARG A 254 -5.04 17.17 13.18
C ARG A 254 -4.72 17.45 11.73
N ALA A 255 -3.82 16.66 11.16
CA ALA A 255 -3.61 16.70 9.72
C ALA A 255 -4.85 16.19 8.97
N PRO A 256 -5.24 16.77 7.83
CA PRO A 256 -6.34 16.27 7.02
C PRO A 256 -6.12 14.80 6.63
N HIS A 257 -7.14 13.96 6.83
CA HIS A 257 -7.03 12.52 6.55
C HIS A 257 -6.59 12.22 5.11
N SER A 258 -7.09 12.97 4.13
CA SER A 258 -6.68 12.83 2.72
C SER A 258 -5.23 13.22 2.46
N LEU A 259 -4.62 14.04 3.32
CA LEU A 259 -3.20 14.37 3.23
C LEU A 259 -2.36 13.23 3.81
N VAL A 260 -2.74 12.73 5.00
CA VAL A 260 -2.07 11.58 5.63
C VAL A 260 -2.06 10.38 4.69
N ARG A 261 -3.22 10.03 4.11
CA ARG A 261 -3.34 8.94 3.13
C ARG A 261 -2.45 9.12 1.91
N ALA A 262 -2.42 10.32 1.33
CA ALA A 262 -1.60 10.62 0.16
C ALA A 262 -0.10 10.48 0.47
N THR A 263 0.35 11.07 1.58
CA THR A 263 1.75 10.99 2.01
C THR A 263 2.15 9.54 2.32
N LEU A 264 1.28 8.80 3.00
CA LEU A 264 1.52 7.41 3.34
C LEU A 264 1.61 6.51 2.09
N ALA A 265 0.71 6.71 1.12
CA ALA A 265 0.75 5.96 -0.13
C ALA A 265 2.04 6.26 -0.93
N LEU A 266 2.47 7.53 -0.97
CA LEU A 266 3.73 7.92 -1.62
C LEU A 266 4.94 7.29 -0.93
N LEU A 267 4.99 7.31 0.40
CA LEU A 267 6.06 6.64 1.16
C LEU A 267 6.09 5.13 0.88
N TRP A 268 4.94 4.46 0.94
CA TRP A 268 4.88 3.00 0.81
C TRP A 268 5.17 2.50 -0.60
N ARG A 269 4.91 3.31 -1.64
CA ARG A 269 5.04 2.94 -3.06
C ARG A 269 6.33 2.17 -3.36
N ASP A 270 7.48 2.76 -3.05
CA ASP A 270 8.77 2.21 -3.46
C ASP A 270 9.15 1.01 -2.59
N TYR A 271 8.88 1.09 -1.28
CA TYR A 271 9.08 -0.03 -0.34
C TYR A 271 8.20 -1.25 -0.66
N ALA A 272 6.98 -1.03 -1.16
CA ALA A 272 6.07 -2.10 -1.53
C ALA A 272 6.56 -2.87 -2.77
N LEU A 273 7.14 -2.15 -3.75
CA LEU A 273 7.59 -2.72 -5.02
C LEU A 273 9.00 -3.33 -4.94
N PHE A 274 9.91 -2.66 -4.24
CA PHE A 274 11.34 -2.98 -4.24
C PHE A 274 11.89 -3.50 -2.91
N GLY A 275 11.06 -3.46 -1.86
CA GLY A 275 11.48 -3.83 -0.50
C GLY A 275 12.28 -2.73 0.21
N ALA A 276 12.73 -3.03 1.42
CA ALA A 276 13.53 -2.14 2.25
C ALA A 276 14.93 -2.71 2.55
N ALA A 277 15.92 -1.82 2.58
CA ALA A 277 17.27 -2.09 3.01
C ALA A 277 17.43 -1.90 4.53
N ALA A 278 18.56 -2.33 5.10
CA ALA A 278 18.81 -2.17 6.54
C ALA A 278 18.84 -0.69 6.97
N GLU A 279 19.34 0.19 6.10
CA GLU A 279 19.38 1.64 6.27
C GLU A 279 17.99 2.31 6.22
N ASP A 280 16.95 1.60 5.77
CA ASP A 280 15.57 2.08 5.74
C ASP A 280 14.78 1.77 7.00
N ALA A 281 15.41 1.20 8.04
CA ALA A 281 14.74 0.76 9.27
C ALA A 281 13.83 1.85 9.87
N ASP A 282 14.27 3.11 9.90
CA ASP A 282 13.47 4.22 10.42
C ASP A 282 12.17 4.45 9.61
N GLN A 283 12.23 4.35 8.28
CA GLN A 283 11.06 4.50 7.41
C GLN A 283 10.13 3.30 7.50
N VAL A 284 10.69 2.09 7.64
CA VAL A 284 9.92 0.86 7.86
C VAL A 284 9.18 0.93 9.19
N GLU A 285 9.81 1.45 10.26
CA GLU A 285 9.13 1.65 11.54
C GLU A 285 7.97 2.65 11.43
N VAL A 286 8.13 3.73 10.66
CA VAL A 286 7.01 4.64 10.36
C VAL A 286 5.91 3.92 9.58
N LEU A 287 6.23 3.11 8.57
CA LEU A 287 5.23 2.34 7.83
C LEU A 287 4.49 1.32 8.74
N HIS A 288 5.21 0.65 9.63
CA HIS A 288 4.64 -0.22 10.64
C HIS A 288 3.73 0.54 11.61
N ASP A 289 4.11 1.75 12.03
CA ASP A 289 3.22 2.56 12.88
C ASP A 289 1.90 2.89 12.15
N TYR A 290 1.91 3.00 10.82
CA TYR A 290 0.73 3.24 9.98
C TYR A 290 0.06 1.98 9.39
N GLY A 291 0.44 0.77 9.82
CA GLY A 291 -0.23 -0.47 9.39
C GLY A 291 0.18 -0.99 8.01
N LEU A 292 1.35 -0.60 7.51
CA LEU A 292 1.86 -1.02 6.22
C LEU A 292 3.10 -1.90 6.38
N THR A 293 3.04 -3.09 5.78
CA THR A 293 4.14 -4.06 5.79
C THR A 293 5.03 -3.90 4.56
N VAL A 294 6.31 -4.17 4.75
CA VAL A 294 7.37 -4.10 3.73
C VAL A 294 8.05 -5.47 3.63
N ALA A 295 8.64 -5.79 2.49
CA ALA A 295 9.43 -7.00 2.31
C ALA A 295 10.88 -6.59 2.53
N TRP A 296 11.56 -7.29 3.43
CA TRP A 296 13.00 -7.13 3.59
C TRP A 296 13.69 -7.90 2.46
N HIS A 297 13.95 -7.22 1.35
CA HIS A 297 14.78 -7.70 0.23
C HIS A 297 15.92 -6.71 0.07
N VAL A 298 17.12 -7.18 -0.30
CA VAL A 298 18.28 -6.29 -0.53
C VAL A 298 17.82 -5.18 -1.48
N ALA A 299 17.92 -3.93 -1.03
CA ALA A 299 17.45 -2.70 -1.68
C ALA A 299 17.45 -2.81 -3.20
N GLY A 300 16.38 -2.35 -3.89
CA GLY A 300 16.21 -2.32 -5.35
C GLY A 300 17.43 -1.81 -6.12
N THR A 301 18.42 -2.68 -6.24
CA THR A 301 19.71 -2.49 -6.90
C THR A 301 19.74 -3.53 -7.98
N GLN A 302 20.37 -3.21 -9.11
CA GLN A 302 20.52 -4.19 -10.19
C GLN A 302 21.12 -5.52 -9.71
N SER A 303 21.97 -5.49 -8.67
CA SER A 303 22.50 -6.66 -7.98
C SER A 303 21.46 -7.49 -7.23
N SER A 304 20.51 -6.86 -6.55
CA SER A 304 19.46 -7.58 -5.83
C SER A 304 18.37 -8.11 -6.74
N GLU A 305 18.05 -7.38 -7.82
CA GLU A 305 17.22 -7.87 -8.91
C GLU A 305 17.82 -9.12 -9.56
N MET A 306 19.13 -9.11 -9.89
CA MET A 306 19.81 -10.29 -10.44
C MET A 306 19.83 -11.49 -9.47
N LEU A 307 20.00 -11.26 -8.16
CA LEU A 307 19.96 -12.33 -7.15
C LEU A 307 18.53 -12.87 -6.97
N TRP A 308 17.52 -12.01 -7.01
CA TRP A 308 16.12 -12.41 -6.97
C TRP A 308 15.71 -13.16 -8.22
N GLU A 309 16.10 -12.70 -9.41
CA GLU A 309 15.88 -13.40 -10.69
C GLU A 309 16.57 -14.76 -10.69
N ALA A 310 17.82 -14.84 -10.23
CA ALA A 310 18.53 -16.12 -10.11
C ALA A 310 17.78 -17.07 -9.16
N GLY A 311 17.33 -16.59 -8.00
CA GLY A 311 16.54 -17.37 -7.05
C GLY A 311 15.14 -17.71 -7.54
N ALA A 312 14.50 -16.85 -8.34
CA ALA A 312 13.20 -17.08 -8.94
C ALA A 312 13.29 -18.09 -10.09
N ILE A 313 14.34 -18.03 -10.91
CA ILE A 313 14.64 -19.00 -11.97
C ILE A 313 15.04 -20.35 -11.36
N GLU A 314 15.83 -20.35 -10.28
CA GLU A 314 16.15 -21.55 -9.51
C GLU A 314 14.88 -22.16 -8.89
N ALA A 315 14.03 -21.35 -8.26
CA ALA A 315 12.74 -21.80 -7.73
C ALA A 315 11.82 -22.34 -8.83
N GLN A 316 11.73 -21.68 -9.98
CA GLN A 316 10.92 -22.11 -11.13
C GLN A 316 11.46 -23.39 -11.79
N SER A 317 12.78 -23.52 -11.92
CA SER A 317 13.42 -24.72 -12.50
C SER A 317 13.35 -25.92 -11.56
N ILE A 318 13.52 -25.73 -10.25
CA ILE A 318 13.29 -26.75 -9.23
C ILE A 318 11.79 -27.12 -9.17
N SER A 319 10.90 -26.14 -9.32
CA SER A 319 9.44 -26.30 -9.35
C SER A 319 8.90 -26.89 -10.67
N ALA A 320 9.69 -26.87 -11.75
CA ALA A 320 9.39 -27.57 -13.01
C ALA A 320 9.94 -29.01 -13.00
N ALA A 321 11.04 -29.26 -12.29
CA ALA A 321 11.66 -30.58 -12.15
C ALA A 321 10.97 -31.47 -11.09
N ARG A 322 10.41 -30.88 -10.02
CA ARG A 322 9.42 -31.52 -9.15
C ARG A 322 8.05 -31.21 -9.73
N VAL A 323 7.15 -32.17 -9.88
CA VAL A 323 5.73 -31.86 -10.16
C VAL A 323 5.26 -30.92 -9.06
N SER A 324 5.19 -29.62 -9.35
CA SER A 324 4.77 -28.61 -8.40
C SER A 324 3.31 -28.88 -8.05
N LEU A 325 3.09 -29.52 -6.90
CA LEU A 325 1.77 -29.70 -6.34
C LEU A 325 1.25 -28.29 -5.99
N THR A 326 0.28 -27.81 -6.76
CA THR A 326 -0.51 -26.63 -6.39
C THR A 326 -1.65 -27.07 -5.48
N ARG A 327 -2.10 -26.16 -4.61
CA ARG A 327 -3.31 -26.35 -3.80
C ARG A 327 -4.33 -25.29 -4.13
N ASP A 328 -5.59 -25.70 -4.21
CA ASP A 328 -6.71 -24.78 -4.42
C ASP A 328 -7.32 -24.40 -3.07
N LEU A 329 -7.44 -23.09 -2.85
CA LEU A 329 -8.02 -22.44 -1.66
C LEU A 329 -9.19 -21.57 -2.12
N GLY A 330 -10.24 -22.23 -2.63
CA GLY A 330 -11.36 -21.53 -3.27
C GLY A 330 -10.98 -20.96 -4.63
N VAL A 331 -10.96 -19.63 -4.75
CA VAL A 331 -10.59 -18.94 -6.01
C VAL A 331 -9.08 -18.77 -6.21
N LEU A 332 -8.29 -19.06 -5.18
CA LEU A 332 -6.84 -18.92 -5.17
C LEU A 332 -6.18 -20.28 -5.37
N THR A 333 -5.21 -20.35 -6.27
CA THR A 333 -4.33 -21.51 -6.44
C THR A 333 -2.93 -21.12 -5.96
N VAL A 334 -2.37 -21.89 -5.03
CA VAL A 334 -1.08 -21.58 -4.38
C VAL A 334 -0.06 -22.70 -4.55
N ASN A 335 1.23 -22.36 -4.47
CA ASN A 335 2.29 -23.34 -4.39
C ASN A 335 2.24 -24.10 -3.05
N ALA A 336 2.25 -25.43 -3.05
CA ALA A 336 2.13 -26.21 -1.81
C ALA A 336 3.26 -25.93 -0.81
N ASN A 337 4.51 -25.73 -1.25
CA ASN A 337 5.61 -25.45 -0.32
C ASN A 337 5.46 -24.07 0.32
N ALA A 338 5.09 -23.05 -0.48
CA ALA A 338 4.80 -21.72 0.05
C ALA A 338 3.60 -21.72 1.01
N TYR A 339 2.61 -22.57 0.76
CA TYR A 339 1.48 -22.77 1.64
C TYR A 339 1.90 -23.39 2.99
N GLU A 340 2.74 -24.43 3.00
CA GLU A 340 3.21 -25.04 4.26
C GLU A 340 4.09 -24.07 5.08
N ASP A 341 4.99 -23.33 4.44
CA ASP A 341 5.81 -22.29 5.10
C ASP A 341 4.90 -21.20 5.73
N PHE A 342 3.85 -20.82 5.01
CA PHE A 342 2.84 -19.89 5.50
C PHE A 342 2.11 -20.46 6.72
N LEU A 343 1.69 -21.73 6.73
CA LEU A 343 1.01 -22.33 7.88
C LEU A 343 1.87 -22.32 9.14
N GLN A 344 3.17 -22.61 9.02
CA GLN A 344 4.10 -22.54 10.15
C GLN A 344 4.20 -21.11 10.70
N THR A 345 4.31 -20.12 9.81
CA THR A 345 4.34 -18.70 10.18
C THR A 345 3.04 -18.27 10.84
N ALA A 346 1.91 -18.73 10.31
CA ALA A 346 0.58 -18.40 10.79
C ALA A 346 0.30 -18.99 12.19
N ASP A 347 0.67 -20.24 12.42
CA ASP A 347 0.51 -20.91 13.72
C ASP A 347 1.29 -20.19 14.82
N ALA A 348 2.58 -19.90 14.57
CA ALA A 348 3.42 -19.14 15.51
C ALA A 348 2.86 -17.74 15.80
N SER A 349 2.35 -17.04 14.77
CA SER A 349 1.79 -15.69 14.92
C SER A 349 0.47 -15.70 15.70
N ILE A 350 -0.38 -16.71 15.48
CA ILE A 350 -1.66 -16.85 16.19
C ILE A 350 -1.47 -17.26 17.65
N ALA A 351 -0.48 -18.11 17.94
CA ALA A 351 -0.12 -18.44 19.31
C ALA A 351 0.25 -17.16 20.10
N ALA A 352 1.13 -16.32 19.54
CA ALA A 352 1.51 -15.04 20.13
C ALA A 352 0.31 -14.10 20.28
N LEU A 353 -0.50 -13.92 19.23
CA LEU A 353 -1.68 -13.05 19.29
C LEU A 353 -2.70 -13.50 20.35
N THR A 354 -2.90 -14.81 20.51
CA THR A 354 -3.84 -15.37 21.49
C THR A 354 -3.33 -15.16 22.92
N GLU A 355 -2.02 -15.31 23.15
CA GLU A 355 -1.39 -15.06 24.44
C GLU A 355 -1.54 -13.60 24.85
N HIS A 356 -1.21 -12.67 23.96
CA HIS A 356 -1.32 -11.23 24.23
C HIS A 356 -2.76 -10.73 24.34
N ALA A 357 -3.70 -11.31 23.57
CA ALA A 357 -5.12 -10.98 23.69
C ALA A 357 -5.66 -11.29 25.11
N ARG A 358 -5.30 -12.44 25.68
CA ARG A 358 -5.67 -12.79 27.07
C ARG A 358 -5.03 -11.89 28.13
N ALA A 359 -3.83 -11.37 27.86
CA ALA A 359 -3.17 -10.43 28.75
C ALA A 359 -3.80 -9.03 28.70
N ALA A 360 -4.31 -8.61 27.54
CA ALA A 360 -4.90 -7.29 27.32
C ALA A 360 -6.23 -7.03 28.04
N ASP A 361 -6.93 -8.09 28.46
CA ASP A 361 -8.10 -8.07 29.36
C ASP A 361 -7.78 -7.53 30.77
N GLN A 362 -6.49 -7.40 31.12
CA GLN A 362 -6.02 -6.80 32.37
C GLN A 362 -5.28 -5.48 32.07
N PRO A 363 -6.01 -4.37 31.80
CA PRO A 363 -5.40 -3.11 31.34
C PRO A 363 -4.39 -2.51 32.32
N GLU A 364 -4.50 -2.79 33.62
CA GLU A 364 -3.53 -2.34 34.63
C GLU A 364 -2.19 -3.09 34.59
N LYS A 365 -2.11 -4.20 33.85
CA LYS A 365 -0.91 -5.04 33.68
C LYS A 365 -0.44 -5.16 32.23
N ALA A 366 -1.12 -4.51 31.29
CA ALA A 366 -0.78 -4.63 29.87
C ALA A 366 0.58 -3.98 29.60
N ASP A 367 1.62 -4.81 29.41
CA ASP A 367 2.96 -4.36 29.07
C ASP A 367 2.96 -3.80 27.62
N PRO A 368 3.34 -2.53 27.41
CA PRO A 368 3.47 -1.99 26.07
C PRO A 368 4.44 -2.76 25.17
N GLY A 369 5.48 -3.39 25.74
CA GLY A 369 6.41 -4.24 24.99
C GLY A 369 5.73 -5.48 24.42
N GLU A 370 4.87 -6.13 25.20
CA GLU A 370 4.06 -7.26 24.74
C GLU A 370 3.07 -6.85 23.64
N ALA A 371 2.47 -5.67 23.76
CA ALA A 371 1.58 -5.14 22.72
C ALA A 371 2.33 -4.85 21.40
N LEU A 372 3.59 -4.40 21.45
CA LEU A 372 4.42 -4.29 20.24
C LEU A 372 4.71 -5.66 19.62
N GLN A 373 5.06 -6.66 20.43
CA GLN A 373 5.32 -8.02 19.95
C GLN A 373 4.07 -8.66 19.30
N ALA A 374 2.88 -8.41 19.85
CA ALA A 374 1.62 -8.79 19.24
C ALA A 374 1.42 -8.11 17.87
N GLY A 375 1.75 -6.82 17.78
CA GLY A 375 1.74 -6.07 16.53
C GLY A 375 2.66 -6.67 15.48
N ASP A 376 3.90 -6.97 15.85
CA ASP A 376 4.90 -7.56 14.95
C ASP A 376 4.54 -8.98 14.53
N ALA A 377 3.90 -9.77 15.40
CA ALA A 377 3.32 -11.07 15.04
C ALA A 377 2.21 -10.93 13.99
N ALA A 378 1.30 -9.96 14.16
CA ALA A 378 0.26 -9.69 13.16
C ALA A 378 0.84 -9.22 11.82
N TYR A 379 1.87 -8.38 11.82
CA TYR A 379 2.54 -7.93 10.58
C TYR A 379 3.32 -9.03 9.87
N ARG A 380 3.98 -9.94 10.62
CA ARG A 380 4.61 -11.12 10.02
C ARG A 380 3.57 -11.99 9.31
N LEU A 381 2.44 -12.25 9.96
CA LEU A 381 1.32 -12.96 9.34
C LEU A 381 0.75 -12.21 8.13
N GLY A 382 0.55 -10.89 8.23
CA GLY A 382 0.04 -10.06 7.14
C GLY A 382 0.96 -10.07 5.91
N SER A 383 2.26 -9.92 6.13
CA SER A 383 3.28 -10.01 5.07
C SER A 383 3.31 -11.41 4.43
N ALA A 384 3.26 -12.48 5.22
CA ALA A 384 3.24 -13.85 4.70
C ALA A 384 1.94 -14.14 3.91
N ALA A 385 0.79 -13.69 4.40
CA ALA A 385 -0.49 -13.79 3.70
C ALA A 385 -0.48 -12.99 2.38
N CYS A 386 0.11 -11.79 2.38
CA CYS A 386 0.26 -10.97 1.18
C CYS A 386 1.17 -11.63 0.14
N ALA A 387 2.30 -12.20 0.58
CA ALA A 387 3.21 -12.93 -0.30
C ALA A 387 2.57 -14.19 -0.91
N LEU A 388 1.67 -14.86 -0.19
CA LEU A 388 0.94 -16.03 -0.70
C LEU A 388 -0.28 -15.65 -1.56
N GLY A 389 -0.79 -14.42 -1.48
CA GLY A 389 -1.97 -13.97 -2.22
C GLY A 389 -3.30 -14.00 -1.44
N LEU A 390 -3.27 -14.21 -0.12
CA LEU A 390 -4.45 -14.21 0.76
C LEU A 390 -4.83 -12.77 1.17
N GLY A 391 -5.39 -11.99 0.23
CA GLY A 391 -5.62 -10.55 0.40
C GLY A 391 -6.47 -10.16 1.62
N HIS A 392 -7.58 -10.86 1.87
CA HIS A 392 -8.44 -10.58 3.03
C HIS A 392 -7.74 -10.87 4.38
N VAL A 393 -6.93 -11.93 4.44
CA VAL A 393 -6.16 -12.27 5.64
C VAL A 393 -5.07 -11.23 5.86
N ALA A 394 -4.37 -10.82 4.80
CA ALA A 394 -3.34 -9.78 4.86
C ALA A 394 -3.91 -8.45 5.39
N LEU A 395 -5.04 -7.99 4.85
CA LEU A 395 -5.69 -6.75 5.28
C LEU A 395 -6.13 -6.78 6.75
N LEU A 396 -6.73 -7.89 7.20
CA LEU A 396 -7.15 -8.01 8.60
C LEU A 396 -5.96 -8.10 9.55
N ALA A 397 -4.91 -8.84 9.19
CA ALA A 397 -3.69 -8.96 9.98
C ALA A 397 -2.95 -7.62 10.08
N ASP A 398 -2.79 -6.90 8.97
CA ASP A 398 -2.19 -5.56 8.96
C ASP A 398 -3.00 -4.56 9.81
N ALA A 399 -4.34 -4.58 9.71
CA ALA A 399 -5.19 -3.74 10.57
C ALA A 399 -5.07 -4.11 12.05
N LEU A 400 -4.95 -5.41 12.37
CA LEU A 400 -4.77 -5.88 13.75
C LEU A 400 -3.41 -5.47 14.30
N GLY A 401 -2.35 -5.56 13.50
CA GLY A 401 -1.01 -5.10 13.88
C GLY A 401 -1.00 -3.60 14.20
N LEU A 402 -1.66 -2.79 13.38
CA LEU A 402 -1.83 -1.36 13.62
C LEU A 402 -2.56 -1.10 14.94
N ALA A 403 -3.64 -1.83 15.20
CA ALA A 403 -4.42 -1.66 16.43
C ALA A 403 -3.60 -1.98 17.69
N TRP A 404 -2.77 -3.03 17.65
CA TRP A 404 -1.84 -3.38 18.72
C TRP A 404 -0.75 -2.34 18.92
N ARG A 405 -0.13 -1.82 17.85
CA ARG A 405 0.88 -0.75 17.96
C ARG A 405 0.28 0.55 18.51
N ARG A 406 -0.93 0.93 18.10
CA ARG A 406 -1.65 2.07 18.70
C ARG A 406 -1.84 1.89 20.21
N ARG A 407 -2.16 0.67 20.65
CA ARG A 407 -2.31 0.34 22.08
C ARG A 407 -0.97 0.39 22.82
N ALA A 408 0.09 -0.15 22.22
CA ALA A 408 1.44 -0.08 22.79
C ALA A 408 1.92 1.37 22.97
N HIS A 409 1.81 2.19 21.93
CA HIS A 409 2.21 3.59 21.97
C HIS A 409 1.40 4.40 22.98
N ALA A 410 0.11 4.10 23.14
CA ALA A 410 -0.71 4.72 24.19
C ALA A 410 -0.25 4.32 25.61
N GLY A 411 0.25 3.09 25.80
CA GLY A 411 0.75 2.59 27.08
C GLY A 411 2.10 3.20 27.51
N VAL A 412 3.01 3.51 26.56
CA VAL A 412 4.32 4.13 26.85
C VAL A 412 4.24 5.66 26.96
N SER A 413 3.19 6.27 26.41
CA SER A 413 3.10 7.73 26.30
C SER A 413 3.23 8.42 27.67
N THR A 414 4.19 9.33 27.78
CA THR A 414 4.35 10.22 28.94
C THR A 414 3.11 11.11 29.10
N PRO A 415 2.85 11.71 30.26
CA PRO A 415 1.75 12.66 30.42
C PRO A 415 1.78 13.80 29.39
N ALA A 416 2.98 14.25 29.00
CA ALA A 416 3.17 15.24 27.95
C ALA A 416 2.74 14.72 26.57
N VAL A 417 3.06 13.48 26.20
CA VAL A 417 2.60 12.89 24.93
C VAL A 417 1.09 12.61 24.97
N ARG A 418 0.56 12.08 26.09
CA ARG A 418 -0.88 11.81 26.27
C ARG A 418 -1.75 13.06 26.13
N ALA A 419 -1.27 14.23 26.56
CA ALA A 419 -1.99 15.49 26.39
C ALA A 419 -2.23 15.87 24.92
N HIS A 420 -1.47 15.28 23.98
CA HIS A 420 -1.56 15.53 22.54
C HIS A 420 -2.17 14.34 21.77
N VAL A 421 -2.48 13.22 22.45
CA VAL A 421 -3.16 12.08 21.84
C VAL A 421 -4.64 12.43 21.66
N ILE A 422 -5.03 12.70 20.42
CA ILE A 422 -6.37 13.20 20.11
C ILE A 422 -7.38 12.04 19.93
N VAL A 423 -6.90 10.83 19.64
CA VAL A 423 -7.73 9.62 19.54
C VAL A 423 -7.12 8.51 20.39
N GLY A 424 -7.92 7.99 21.32
CA GLY A 424 -7.50 6.92 22.23
C GLY A 424 -7.11 5.63 21.51
N ALA A 425 -6.44 4.74 22.25
CA ALA A 425 -6.13 3.41 21.77
C ALA A 425 -7.42 2.61 21.48
N PRO A 426 -7.39 1.69 20.51
CA PRO A 426 -8.50 0.77 20.28
C PRO A 426 -8.81 -0.10 21.51
N PRO A 427 -10.10 -0.43 21.76
CA PRO A 427 -10.51 -1.23 22.91
C PRO A 427 -10.06 -2.69 22.77
N ALA A 428 -9.64 -3.32 23.89
CA ALA A 428 -9.08 -4.69 23.91
C ALA A 428 -10.03 -5.72 23.31
N GLY A 429 -11.33 -5.66 23.67
CA GLY A 429 -12.33 -6.59 23.14
C GLY A 429 -12.47 -6.55 21.61
N THR A 430 -12.18 -5.41 20.95
CA THR A 430 -12.17 -5.37 19.48
C THR A 430 -10.94 -6.06 18.90
N LEU A 431 -9.78 -5.99 19.57
CA LEU A 431 -8.57 -6.71 19.19
C LEU A 431 -8.75 -8.22 19.36
N GLU A 432 -9.33 -8.66 20.47
CA GLU A 432 -9.66 -10.07 20.72
C GLU A 432 -10.62 -10.64 19.68
N GLN A 433 -11.72 -9.93 19.39
CA GLN A 433 -12.68 -10.34 18.37
C GLN A 433 -12.03 -10.44 16.98
N ALA A 434 -11.12 -9.50 16.66
CA ALA A 434 -10.38 -9.53 15.41
C ALA A 434 -9.37 -10.68 15.35
N ALA A 435 -8.63 -10.93 16.44
CA ALA A 435 -7.70 -12.05 16.54
C ALA A 435 -8.42 -13.41 16.44
N GLU A 436 -9.58 -13.55 17.07
CA GLU A 436 -10.40 -14.77 16.99
C GLU A 436 -10.95 -14.97 15.57
N ALA A 437 -11.46 -13.92 14.92
CA ALA A 437 -11.93 -14.00 13.54
C ALA A 437 -10.80 -14.36 12.57
N LEU A 438 -9.60 -13.82 12.79
CA LEU A 438 -8.40 -14.15 12.02
C LEU A 438 -8.00 -15.61 12.22
N ARG A 439 -7.95 -16.09 13.48
CA ARG A 439 -7.69 -17.49 13.82
C ARG A 439 -8.69 -18.44 13.17
N ALA A 440 -9.99 -18.16 13.29
CA ALA A 440 -11.04 -18.97 12.68
C ALA A 440 -10.93 -19.02 11.15
N THR A 441 -10.52 -17.91 10.53
CA THR A 441 -10.25 -17.86 9.08
C THR A 441 -9.05 -18.71 8.71
N LEU A 442 -7.95 -18.65 9.48
CA LEU A 442 -6.75 -19.43 9.23
C LEU A 442 -6.96 -20.93 9.43
N HIS A 443 -7.77 -21.36 10.40
CA HIS A 443 -8.12 -22.78 10.53
C HIS A 443 -8.88 -23.31 9.31
N LYS A 444 -9.74 -22.49 8.67
CA LYS A 444 -10.38 -22.86 7.41
C LYS A 444 -9.38 -22.97 6.28
N VAL A 445 -8.47 -22.00 6.17
CA VAL A 445 -7.37 -22.03 5.19
C VAL A 445 -6.53 -23.30 5.38
N ALA A 446 -6.11 -23.60 6.62
CA ALA A 446 -5.34 -24.80 6.98
C ALA A 446 -6.04 -26.11 6.58
N ALA A 447 -7.37 -26.15 6.69
CA ALA A 447 -8.20 -27.28 6.27
C ALA A 447 -8.41 -27.36 4.74
N GLY A 448 -7.78 -26.49 3.94
CA GLY A 448 -7.97 -26.41 2.50
C GLY A 448 -9.34 -25.85 2.08
N VAL A 449 -10.08 -25.24 3.01
CA VAL A 449 -11.37 -24.63 2.74
C VAL A 449 -11.14 -23.21 2.26
N ALA A 450 -11.89 -22.81 1.23
CA ALA A 450 -11.89 -21.43 0.76
C ALA A 450 -12.06 -20.46 1.95
N PRO A 451 -11.24 -19.39 2.05
CA PRO A 451 -11.48 -18.37 3.05
C PRO A 451 -12.93 -17.87 2.91
N PRO A 452 -13.66 -17.69 4.02
CA PRO A 452 -15.08 -17.36 3.97
C PRO A 452 -15.27 -16.13 3.08
N GLY A 453 -16.20 -16.22 2.13
CA GLY A 453 -16.53 -15.10 1.25
C GLY A 453 -16.71 -13.86 2.11
N GLY A 454 -15.96 -12.80 1.80
CA GLY A 454 -15.42 -11.82 2.76
C GLY A 454 -16.35 -11.14 3.76
N GLY A 455 -17.65 -11.42 3.84
CA GLY A 455 -18.60 -10.79 4.75
C GLY A 455 -18.16 -10.74 6.22
N LEU A 456 -17.73 -11.86 6.82
CA LEU A 456 -17.29 -11.84 8.23
C LEU A 456 -15.97 -11.08 8.39
N THR A 457 -14.94 -11.43 7.63
CA THR A 457 -13.62 -10.79 7.67
C THR A 457 -13.70 -9.29 7.36
N GLN A 458 -14.55 -8.89 6.43
CA GLN A 458 -14.80 -7.50 6.04
C GLN A 458 -15.59 -6.75 7.11
N THR A 459 -16.55 -7.39 7.78
CA THR A 459 -17.28 -6.78 8.91
C THR A 459 -16.35 -6.56 10.09
N THR A 460 -15.51 -7.55 10.41
CA THR A 460 -14.46 -7.43 11.43
C THR A 460 -13.47 -6.33 11.07
N LEU A 461 -12.98 -6.31 9.82
CA LEU A 461 -12.09 -5.27 9.32
C LEU A 461 -12.74 -3.88 9.44
N ALA A 462 -14.00 -3.70 9.03
CA ALA A 462 -14.70 -2.43 9.14
C ALA A 462 -14.88 -1.97 10.60
N THR A 463 -15.15 -2.92 11.51
CA THR A 463 -15.26 -2.65 12.95
C THR A 463 -13.90 -2.21 13.52
N LEU A 464 -12.83 -2.92 13.15
CA LEU A 464 -11.47 -2.62 13.57
C LEU A 464 -10.98 -1.28 12.99
N THR A 465 -11.25 -1.00 11.71
CA THR A 465 -10.95 0.30 11.08
C THR A 465 -11.62 1.44 11.82
N ARG A 466 -12.90 1.29 12.19
CA ARG A 466 -13.60 2.31 12.98
C ARG A 466 -12.92 2.53 14.34
N ALA A 467 -12.56 1.45 15.04
CA ALA A 467 -11.86 1.54 16.32
C ALA A 467 -10.46 2.19 16.19
N ILE A 468 -9.76 1.96 15.07
CA ILE A 468 -8.47 2.58 14.77
C ILE A 468 -8.61 4.06 14.46
N GLU A 469 -9.63 4.46 13.70
CA GLU A 469 -9.80 5.85 13.26
C GLU A 469 -10.45 6.74 14.33
N GLN A 470 -11.32 6.17 15.16
CA GLN A 470 -12.17 6.89 16.11
C GLN A 470 -11.79 6.62 17.58
N GLY A 471 -11.03 5.57 17.87
CA GLY A 471 -10.66 5.16 19.22
C GLY A 471 -11.74 4.32 19.91
N GLY A 472 -11.52 4.00 21.19
CA GLY A 472 -12.51 3.33 22.04
C GLY A 472 -13.38 4.33 22.81
N GLY A 473 -14.52 4.71 22.23
CA GLY A 473 -15.60 5.43 22.93
C GLY A 473 -15.33 6.91 23.18
#